data_AF-A0A7W0W7E0-F1
#
_entry.id   AF-A0A7W0W7E0-F1
#
_cell.length_a   1.000
_cell.length_b   1.000
_cell.length_c   1.000
_cell.angle_alpha   90.00
_cell.angle_beta   90.00
_cell.angle_gamma   90.00
#
_symmetry.space_group_name_H-M   'P 1'
#
loop_
_entity.id
_entity.type
_entity.pdbx_description
1 polymer ?
#
loop_
_entity_poly.entity_id
_entity_poly.type
_entity_poly.pdbx_seq_one_letter_code
_entity_poly.pdbx_strand_id
1 'polypeptide(L)'
;MILDITQSEVYDKISQEFRRGILILAALSQLKDQKYGYALITQLAEHGLEIDQGTLYPLLRRLESQGLLDSSWNTEGSRPRRYYVINATGEAVLRALVQDWRALVDVMENLLVV
;
A
#
# COMPACT_ATOMS: atom_id res chain seq x y z
N MET A 1 27.66 -26.07 -0.84
CA MET A 1 27.00 -24.81 -1.27
C MET A 1 25.66 -24.70 -0.52
N ILE A 2 25.70 -24.37 0.77
CA ILE A 2 24.53 -24.23 1.67
C ILE A 2 24.61 -22.88 2.43
N LEU A 3 25.46 -21.95 1.96
CA LEU A 3 25.77 -20.73 2.71
C LEU A 3 24.80 -19.54 2.49
N ASP A 4 23.76 -19.65 1.66
CA ASP A 4 22.96 -18.46 1.25
C ASP A 4 21.48 -18.45 1.66
N ILE A 5 20.88 -19.58 2.06
CA ILE A 5 19.42 -19.63 2.26
C ILE A 5 19.01 -18.77 3.47
N THR A 6 19.73 -18.86 4.58
CA THR A 6 19.44 -18.08 5.79
C THR A 6 19.65 -16.57 5.58
N GLN A 7 20.64 -16.18 4.78
CA GLN A 7 20.89 -14.77 4.47
C GLN A 7 19.78 -14.19 3.58
N SER A 8 19.31 -14.97 2.59
CA SER A 8 18.14 -14.63 1.78
C SER A 8 16.87 -14.51 2.62
N GLU A 9 16.59 -15.48 3.51
CA GLU A 9 15.39 -15.47 4.35
C GLU A 9 15.36 -14.29 5.34
N VAL A 10 16.51 -13.93 5.92
CA VAL A 10 16.63 -12.77 6.81
C VAL A 10 16.41 -11.48 6.03
N TYR A 11 17.03 -11.35 4.85
CA TYR A 11 16.82 -10.21 3.96
C TYR A 11 15.35 -10.07 3.56
N ASP A 12 14.70 -11.16 3.15
CA ASP A 12 13.30 -11.15 2.72
C ASP A 12 12.36 -10.68 3.83
N LYS A 13 12.59 -11.14 5.06
CA LYS A 13 11.81 -10.69 6.24
C LYS A 13 12.00 -9.19 6.49
N ILE A 14 13.24 -8.71 6.48
CA ILE A 14 13.53 -7.28 6.70
C ILE A 14 12.93 -6.42 5.58
N SER A 15 13.05 -6.87 4.32
CA SER A 15 12.48 -6.22 3.15
C SER A 15 10.95 -6.16 3.21
N GLN A 16 10.30 -7.23 3.67
CA GLN A 16 8.86 -7.25 3.88
C GLN A 16 8.40 -6.26 4.96
N GLU A 17 9.12 -6.15 6.08
CA GLU A 17 8.79 -5.16 7.12
C GLU A 17 8.92 -3.73 6.59
N PHE A 18 9.96 -3.43 5.81
CA PHE A 18 10.11 -2.13 5.16
C PHE A 18 8.95 -1.84 4.19
N ARG A 19 8.60 -2.81 3.33
CA ARG A 19 7.47 -2.67 2.39
C ARG A 19 6.15 -2.46 3.11
N ARG A 20 5.92 -3.15 4.24
CA ARG A 20 4.72 -2.96 5.09
C ARG A 20 4.58 -1.52 5.57
N GLY A 21 5.68 -0.86 5.90
CA GLY A 21 5.71 0.54 6.35
C GLY A 21 5.15 1.53 5.34
N ILE A 22 5.31 1.27 4.04
CA ILE A 22 4.88 2.19 2.97
C ILE A 22 3.50 1.87 2.37
N LEU A 23 2.85 0.77 2.80
CA LEU A 23 1.61 0.28 2.18
C LEU A 23 0.45 1.27 2.23
N ILE A 24 0.31 2.01 3.33
CA ILE A 24 -0.78 2.99 3.47
C ILE A 24 -0.60 4.10 2.44
N LEU A 25 0.61 4.67 2.34
CA LEU A 25 0.94 5.70 1.36
C LEU A 25 0.70 5.20 -0.06
N ALA A 26 1.18 3.99 -0.37
CA ALA A 26 1.00 3.38 -1.69
C ALA A 26 -0.48 3.17 -2.02
N ALA A 27 -1.26 2.55 -1.14
CA ALA A 27 -2.69 2.30 -1.36
C ALA A 27 -3.49 3.60 -1.57
N LEU A 28 -3.31 4.60 -0.70
CA LEU A 28 -3.98 5.90 -0.82
C LEU A 28 -3.60 6.59 -2.14
N SER A 29 -2.33 6.53 -2.56
CA SER A 29 -1.85 7.17 -3.79
C SER A 29 -2.54 6.66 -5.06
N GLN A 30 -2.96 5.38 -5.06
CA GLN A 30 -3.56 4.72 -6.22
C GLN A 30 -5.10 4.74 -6.22
N LEU A 31 -5.74 5.23 -5.16
CA LEU A 31 -7.20 5.23 -4.99
C LEU A 31 -7.88 6.56 -5.34
N LYS A 32 -7.22 7.44 -6.13
CA LYS A 32 -7.83 8.67 -6.66
C LYS A 32 -9.09 8.40 -7.48
N ASP A 33 -9.04 7.35 -8.30
CA ASP A 33 -10.21 6.81 -8.99
C ASP A 33 -10.68 5.53 -8.30
N GLN A 34 -11.99 5.29 -8.38
CA GLN A 34 -12.64 4.12 -7.79
C GLN A 34 -12.05 2.80 -8.32
N LYS A 35 -11.55 1.93 -7.43
CA LYS A 35 -10.97 0.62 -7.77
C LYS A 35 -11.47 -0.49 -6.86
N TYR A 36 -11.65 -1.68 -7.40
CA TYR A 36 -11.86 -2.89 -6.60
C TYR A 36 -10.50 -3.48 -6.19
N GLY A 37 -10.47 -4.21 -5.07
CA GLY A 37 -9.22 -4.61 -4.43
C GLY A 37 -8.23 -5.33 -5.34
N TYR A 38 -8.68 -6.25 -6.20
CA TYR A 38 -7.78 -6.95 -7.12
C TYR A 38 -7.15 -6.03 -8.17
N ALA A 39 -7.89 -5.06 -8.72
CA ALA A 39 -7.29 -4.07 -9.64
C ALA A 39 -6.20 -3.24 -8.95
N LEU A 40 -6.40 -2.88 -7.68
CA LEU A 40 -5.39 -2.20 -6.89
C LEU A 40 -4.14 -3.07 -6.66
N ILE A 41 -4.30 -4.37 -6.40
CA ILE A 41 -3.16 -5.31 -6.29
C ILE A 41 -2.34 -5.30 -7.58
N THR A 42 -3.00 -5.46 -8.73
CA THR A 42 -2.33 -5.49 -10.04
C THR A 42 -1.57 -4.19 -10.29
N GLN A 43 -2.18 -3.03 -10.05
CA GLN A 43 -1.54 -1.74 -10.26
C GLN A 43 -0.36 -1.49 -9.31
N LEU A 44 -0.44 -1.92 -8.05
CA LEU A 44 0.70 -1.81 -7.13
C LEU A 44 1.86 -2.72 -7.56
N ALA A 45 1.55 -3.93 -8.05
CA ALA A 45 2.56 -4.85 -8.58
C ALA A 45 3.23 -4.31 -9.86
N GLU A 46 2.51 -3.62 -10.74
CA GLU A 46 3.08 -2.93 -11.92
C GLU A 46 4.12 -1.86 -11.53
N HIS A 47 3.99 -1.29 -10.33
CA HIS A 47 4.97 -0.36 -9.74
C HIS A 47 6.02 -1.05 -8.85
N GLY A 48 6.11 -2.38 -8.85
CA GLY A 48 7.10 -3.16 -8.10
C GLY A 48 6.76 -3.39 -6.62
N LEU A 49 5.51 -3.11 -6.22
CA LEU A 49 5.01 -3.35 -4.86
C LEU A 49 4.03 -4.52 -4.84
N GLU A 50 4.59 -5.73 -4.67
CA GLU A 50 3.79 -6.95 -4.54
C GLU A 50 3.10 -7.02 -3.18
N ILE A 51 1.78 -7.27 -3.20
CA ILE A 51 0.95 -7.37 -2.00
C ILE A 51 -0.09 -8.47 -2.22
N ASP A 52 -0.22 -9.36 -1.25
CA ASP A 52 -1.24 -10.40 -1.29
C ASP A 52 -2.63 -9.88 -0.86
N GLN A 53 -3.67 -10.65 -1.18
CA GLN A 53 -5.06 -10.32 -0.83
C GLN A 53 -5.30 -10.26 0.69
N GLY A 54 -4.66 -11.16 1.45
CA GLY A 54 -4.75 -11.21 2.91
C GLY A 54 -4.16 -10.00 3.60
N THR A 55 -3.24 -9.28 2.94
CA THR A 55 -2.70 -8.01 3.41
C THR A 55 -3.55 -6.82 2.94
N LEU A 56 -3.91 -6.76 1.65
CA LEU A 56 -4.58 -5.58 1.10
C LEU A 56 -6.02 -5.41 1.61
N TYR A 57 -6.82 -6.48 1.66
CA TYR A 57 -8.24 -6.32 2.00
C TYR A 57 -8.47 -5.86 3.46
N PRO A 58 -7.75 -6.39 4.47
CA PRO A 58 -7.83 -5.84 5.83
C PRO A 58 -7.34 -4.39 5.90
N LEU A 59 -6.31 -4.02 5.15
CA LEU A 59 -5.84 -2.64 5.06
C LEU A 59 -6.93 -1.70 4.53
N LEU A 60 -7.60 -2.05 3.42
CA LEU A 60 -8.68 -1.24 2.86
C LEU A 60 -9.84 -1.05 3.84
N ARG A 61 -10.26 -2.12 4.53
CA ARG A 61 -11.30 -2.04 5.57
C ARG A 61 -10.90 -1.14 6.74
N ARG A 62 -9.62 -1.20 7.14
CA ARG A 62 -9.08 -0.33 8.18
C ARG A 62 -9.11 1.13 7.74
N LEU A 63 -8.60 1.44 6.55
CA LEU A 63 -8.57 2.81 6.03
C LEU A 63 -9.99 3.40 5.88
N GLU A 64 -10.96 2.59 5.45
CA GLU A 64 -12.38 2.95 5.45
C GLU A 64 -12.90 3.22 6.86
N SER A 65 -12.64 2.34 7.84
CA SER A 65 -13.07 2.54 9.24
C SER A 65 -12.45 3.78 9.89
N GLN A 66 -11.29 4.23 9.38
CA GLN A 66 -10.62 5.46 9.78
C GLN A 66 -11.16 6.70 9.04
N GLY A 67 -12.14 6.53 8.15
CA GLY A 67 -12.77 7.62 7.40
C GLY A 67 -11.92 8.16 6.25
N LEU A 68 -10.91 7.41 5.78
CA LEU A 68 -10.00 7.85 4.72
C LEU A 68 -10.46 7.42 3.32
N LEU A 69 -11.32 6.40 3.25
CA LEU A 69 -11.87 5.85 2.03
C LEU A 69 -13.39 5.81 2.10
N ASP A 70 -14.02 6.07 0.97
CA ASP A 70 -15.41 5.71 0.73
C ASP A 70 -15.46 4.37 -0.01
N SER A 71 -16.56 3.61 0.15
CA SER A 71 -16.76 2.36 -0.57
C SER A 71 -18.16 2.22 -1.16
N SER A 72 -18.24 1.47 -2.25
CA SER A 72 -19.49 1.16 -2.94
C SER A 72 -19.51 -0.31 -3.37
N TRP A 73 -20.70 -0.91 -3.37
CA TRP A 73 -20.90 -2.26 -3.89
C TRP A 73 -21.40 -2.16 -5.33
N ASN A 74 -20.72 -2.86 -6.26
CA ASN A 74 -21.27 -3.16 -7.57
C ASN A 74 -21.80 -4.60 -7.57
N THR A 75 -23.09 -4.75 -7.82
CA THR A 75 -23.83 -6.02 -7.83
C THR A 75 -24.28 -6.44 -9.23
N GLU A 76 -23.89 -5.70 -10.28
CA GLU A 76 -24.34 -5.92 -11.66
C GLU A 76 -23.67 -7.15 -12.32
N GLY A 77 -22.59 -7.67 -11.72
CA GLY A 77 -21.86 -8.84 -12.22
C GLY A 77 -22.19 -10.15 -11.48
N SER A 78 -21.62 -11.24 -11.97
CA SER A 78 -21.78 -12.59 -11.38
C SER A 78 -21.29 -12.73 -9.93
N ARG A 79 -20.45 -11.79 -9.47
CA ARG A 79 -19.98 -11.70 -8.09
C ARG A 79 -19.98 -10.23 -7.65
N PRO A 80 -20.63 -9.90 -6.52
CA PRO A 80 -20.56 -8.57 -5.94
C PRO A 80 -19.11 -8.15 -5.71
N ARG A 81 -18.75 -6.95 -6.17
CA ARG A 81 -17.42 -6.37 -5.98
C ARG A 81 -17.54 -5.12 -5.15
N ARG A 82 -16.68 -5.00 -4.14
CA ARG A 82 -16.54 -3.77 -3.37
C ARG A 82 -15.45 -2.91 -3.98
N TYR A 83 -15.80 -1.67 -4.26
CA TYR A 83 -14.90 -0.66 -4.76
C TYR A 83 -14.58 0.34 -3.66
N TYR A 84 -13.39 0.91 -3.73
CA TYR A 84 -12.89 1.92 -2.80
C TYR A 84 -12.42 3.13 -3.59
N VAL A 85 -12.56 4.31 -2.99
CA VAL A 85 -12.03 5.58 -3.50
C VAL A 85 -11.58 6.42 -2.31
N ILE A 86 -10.50 7.17 -2.48
CA ILE A 86 -10.04 8.11 -1.47
C ILE A 86 -11.02 9.28 -1.36
N ASN A 87 -11.35 9.70 -0.13
CA ASN A 87 -12.22 10.83 0.11
C ASN A 87 -11.41 12.08 0.52
N ALA A 88 -12.09 13.21 0.79
CA ALA A 88 -11.42 14.48 1.12
C ALA A 88 -10.49 14.38 2.34
N THR A 89 -10.88 13.62 3.37
CA THR A 89 -10.04 13.36 4.55
C THR A 89 -8.82 12.52 4.17
N GLY A 90 -9.04 11.45 3.40
CA GLY A 90 -7.97 10.60 2.88
C GLY A 90 -6.96 11.38 2.04
N GLU A 91 -7.41 12.29 1.19
CA GLU A 91 -6.53 13.14 0.38
C GLU A 91 -5.68 14.08 1.22
N ALA A 92 -6.25 14.67 2.29
CA ALA A 92 -5.50 15.51 3.21
C ALA A 92 -4.39 14.71 3.91
N VAL A 93 -4.71 13.49 4.37
CA VAL A 93 -3.74 12.57 4.96
C VAL A 93 -2.68 12.15 3.94
N LEU A 94 -3.07 11.82 2.71
CA LEU A 94 -2.13 11.47 1.64
C LEU A 94 -1.15 12.62 1.37
N ARG A 95 -1.62 13.87 1.33
CA ARG A 95 -0.74 15.04 1.15
C ARG A 95 0.28 15.16 2.28
N ALA A 96 -0.13 14.95 3.53
CA ALA A 96 0.78 14.97 4.68
C ALA A 96 1.82 13.83 4.59
N LEU A 97 1.36 12.59 4.33
CA LEU A 97 2.22 11.42 4.19
C LEU A 97 3.25 11.57 3.05
N VAL A 98 2.89 12.25 1.96
CA VAL A 98 3.83 12.55 0.86
C VAL A 98 4.93 13.52 1.33
N GLN A 99 4.61 14.50 2.17
CA GLN A 99 5.65 15.38 2.74
C GLN A 99 6.55 14.61 3.71
N ASP A 100 5.96 13.81 4.59
CA ASP A 100 6.70 12.98 5.55
C ASP A 100 7.63 12.01 4.83
N TRP A 101 7.16 11.37 3.75
CA TRP A 101 7.98 10.49 2.93
C TRP A 101 9.18 11.20 2.32
N ARG A 102 8.97 12.39 1.73
CA ARG A 102 10.07 13.17 1.13
C ARG A 102 11.12 13.55 2.17
N ALA A 103 10.68 14.04 3.34
CA ALA A 103 11.57 14.37 4.43
C ALA A 103 12.33 13.13 4.93
N LEU A 104 11.67 11.98 5.03
CA LEU A 104 12.31 10.73 5.44
C LEU A 104 13.34 10.26 4.40
N VAL A 105 13.04 10.37 3.11
CA VAL A 105 14.00 10.09 2.04
C VAL A 105 15.23 10.97 2.20
N ASP A 106 15.07 12.29 2.36
CA ASP A 106 16.19 13.21 2.55
C ASP A 106 17.02 12.85 3.79
N VAL A 107 16.37 12.49 4.90
CA VAL A 107 17.07 12.01 6.11
C VAL A 107 17.86 10.73 5.83
N MET A 108 17.24 9.75 5.17
CA MET A 108 17.91 8.48 4.88
C MET A 108 19.06 8.64 3.89
N GLU A 109 18.93 9.46 2.85
CA GLU A 109 20.02 9.77 1.92
C GLU A 109 21.22 10.43 2.65
N ASN A 110 20.96 11.28 3.65
CA ASN A 110 22.02 11.86 4.47
C ASN A 110 22.65 10.88 5.47
N LEU A 111 21.94 9.82 5.88
CA LEU A 111 22.45 8.80 6.81
C LEU A 111 23.16 7.66 6.09
N LEU A 112 22.69 7.32 4.89
CA LEU A 112 23.20 6.23 4.06
C LEU A 112 24.40 6.65 3.20
N VAL A 113 25.15 7.67 3.63
CA VAL A 113 26.42 8.05 2.99
C VAL A 113 27.35 6.84 3.04
N VAL A 114 27.40 6.11 1.93
CA VAL A 114 28.40 5.06 1.64
C VAL A 114 29.65 5.73 1.11
#